data_AF-A0A830FS97-F1
#
_entry.id   AF-A0A830FS97-F1
#
_cell.length_a   1.000
_cell.length_b   1.000
_cell.length_c   1.000
_cell.angle_alpha   90.00
_cell.angle_beta   90.00
_cell.angle_gamma   90.00
#
_symmetry.space_group_name_H-M   'P 1'
#
loop_
_entity.id
_entity.type
_entity.pdbx_description
1 polymer ?
#
loop_
_entity_poly.entity_id
_entity_poly.type
_entity_poly.pdbx_seq_one_letter_code
_entity_poly.pdbx_strand_id
1 'polypeptide(L)'
;MSKTVRCTVENRKRVKRAARALRETVPTVLVETTTPVRSEHDAWTLDAVLRDTEGVPPEVLRELALADLTLQPTPAQADHQHVVATA
;
A
#
# COMPACT_ATOMS: atom_id res chain seq x y z
N MET A 1 -8.38 14.28 -21.57
CA MET A 1 -8.88 13.02 -20.99
C MET A 1 -8.90 13.20 -19.48
N SER A 2 -10.07 13.36 -18.89
CA SER A 2 -10.19 13.57 -17.44
C SER A 2 -9.84 12.25 -16.75
N LYS A 3 -8.65 12.16 -16.15
CA LYS A 3 -8.30 11.06 -15.23
C LYS A 3 -9.37 11.05 -14.15
N THR A 4 -10.29 10.09 -14.23
CA THR A 4 -11.34 9.91 -13.21
C THR A 4 -10.63 9.59 -11.89
N VAL A 5 -10.54 10.59 -11.02
CA VAL A 5 -10.01 10.44 -9.67
C VAL A 5 -10.85 9.36 -8.99
N ARG A 6 -10.27 8.18 -8.72
CA ARG A 6 -10.95 7.02 -8.12
C ARG A 6 -11.14 7.20 -6.61
N CYS A 7 -11.61 8.38 -6.18
CA CYS A 7 -11.89 8.69 -4.79
C CYS A 7 -13.22 8.06 -4.35
N THR A 8 -13.32 6.73 -4.49
CA THR A 8 -14.51 5.97 -4.08
C THR A 8 -14.38 5.56 -2.62
N VAL A 9 -15.53 5.42 -1.95
CA VAL A 9 -15.60 4.87 -0.60
C VAL A 9 -15.13 3.41 -0.57
N GLU A 10 -15.32 2.69 -1.67
CA GLU A 10 -14.88 1.31 -1.82
C GLU A 10 -13.36 1.19 -1.82
N ASN A 11 -12.66 1.96 -2.66
CA ASN A 11 -11.18 1.95 -2.72
C ASN A 11 -10.59 2.39 -1.38
N ARG A 12 -11.22 3.37 -0.71
CA ARG A 12 -10.86 3.76 0.66
C ARG A 12 -10.96 2.58 1.65
N LYS A 13 -12.03 1.78 1.57
CA LYS A 13 -12.23 0.62 2.46
C LYS A 13 -11.19 -0.47 2.17
N ARG A 14 -10.88 -0.73 0.90
CA ARG A 14 -9.86 -1.71 0.46
C ARG A 14 -8.48 -1.35 1.03
N VAL A 15 -8.03 -0.11 0.80
CA VAL A 15 -6.73 0.38 1.30
C VAL A 15 -6.67 0.38 2.83
N LYS A 16 -7.74 0.79 3.52
CA LYS A 16 -7.79 0.72 5.00
C LYS A 16 -7.75 -0.72 5.54
N ARG A 17 -8.37 -1.67 4.86
CA ARG A 17 -8.33 -3.10 5.23
C ARG A 17 -6.92 -3.65 5.10
N ALA A 18 -6.27 -3.41 3.96
CA ALA A 18 -4.88 -3.81 3.75
C ALA A 18 -3.95 -3.17 4.79
N ALA A 19 -4.08 -1.86 5.04
CA ALA A 19 -3.28 -1.17 6.04
C ALA A 19 -3.43 -1.76 7.45
N ARG A 20 -4.65 -2.16 7.81
CA ARG A 20 -4.90 -2.85 9.08
C ARG A 20 -4.25 -4.23 9.10
N ALA A 21 -4.43 -5.01 8.04
CA ALA A 21 -3.87 -6.36 7.96
C ALA A 21 -2.35 -6.33 8.07
N LEU A 22 -1.67 -5.43 7.34
CA LEU A 22 -0.21 -5.29 7.39
C LEU A 22 0.32 -4.96 8.79
N ARG A 23 -0.39 -4.14 9.56
CA ARG A 23 -0.03 -3.85 10.96
C ARG A 23 -0.16 -5.05 11.89
N GLU A 24 -1.05 -5.98 11.56
CA GLU A 24 -1.32 -7.18 12.37
C GLU A 24 -0.44 -8.36 11.95
N THR A 25 0.02 -8.43 10.69
CA THR A 25 0.71 -9.60 10.12
C THR A 25 2.21 -9.45 9.96
N VAL A 26 2.74 -8.22 9.82
CA VAL A 26 4.16 -7.99 9.50
C VAL A 26 4.76 -6.95 10.44
N PRO A 27 6.02 -7.13 10.88
CA PRO A 27 6.77 -6.08 11.56
C PRO A 27 6.88 -4.82 10.68
N THR A 28 6.08 -3.82 11.01
CA THR A 28 5.97 -2.57 10.25
C THR A 28 6.48 -1.40 11.09
N VAL A 29 7.27 -0.52 10.46
CA VAL A 29 7.71 0.75 11.04
C VAL A 29 6.61 1.80 10.86
N LEU A 30 6.04 1.83 9.66
CA LEU A 30 5.02 2.79 9.26
C LEU A 30 4.03 2.12 8.32
N VAL A 31 2.75 2.45 8.47
CA VAL A 31 1.72 2.12 7.49
C VAL A 31 0.77 3.30 7.40
N GLU A 32 0.73 3.94 6.24
CA GLU A 32 -0.09 5.11 5.95
C GLU A 32 -0.98 4.89 4.73
N THR A 33 -2.04 5.70 4.65
CA THR A 33 -2.99 5.66 3.54
C THR A 33 -3.18 7.07 2.99
N THR A 34 -2.91 7.25 1.71
CA THR A 34 -2.98 8.55 1.03
C THR A 34 -4.20 8.63 0.15
N THR A 35 -4.95 9.73 0.27
CA THR A 35 -6.10 10.02 -0.58
C THR A 35 -5.66 10.26 -2.04
N PRO A 36 -6.48 9.95 -3.05
CA PRO A 36 -6.14 10.17 -4.46
C PRO A 36 -5.64 11.59 -4.79
N VAL A 37 -6.23 12.62 -4.18
CA VAL A 37 -5.87 14.03 -4.41
C VAL A 37 -4.45 14.37 -3.94
N ARG A 38 -3.90 13.58 -3.01
CA ARG A 38 -2.56 13.77 -2.44
C ARG A 38 -1.56 12.71 -2.92
N SER A 39 -2.03 11.73 -3.68
CA SER A 39 -1.21 10.62 -4.19
C SER A 39 -0.62 11.01 -5.54
N GLU A 40 0.65 10.67 -5.75
CA GLU A 40 1.30 10.79 -7.06
C GLU A 40 0.69 9.86 -8.13
N HIS A 41 -0.06 8.85 -7.69
CA HIS A 41 -0.70 7.86 -8.56
C HIS A 41 -2.16 8.18 -8.91
N ASP A 42 -2.70 9.34 -8.47
CA ASP A 42 -4.11 9.72 -8.63
C ASP A 42 -5.11 8.66 -8.11
N ALA A 43 -4.68 7.83 -7.16
CA ALA A 43 -5.38 6.67 -6.64
C ALA A 43 -5.27 6.59 -5.10
N TRP A 44 -6.13 5.79 -4.47
CA TRP A 44 -5.94 5.51 -3.05
C TRP A 44 -4.67 4.69 -2.89
N THR A 45 -3.72 5.22 -2.13
CA THR A 45 -2.39 4.61 -1.99
C THR A 45 -2.19 4.12 -0.57
N LEU A 46 -1.66 2.91 -0.45
CA LEU A 46 -1.09 2.37 0.77
C LEU A 46 0.42 2.55 0.68
N ASP A 47 1.01 3.13 1.71
CA ASP A 47 2.46 3.25 1.88
C ASP A 47 2.83 2.52 3.17
N ALA A 48 3.75 1.55 3.08
CA ALA A 48 4.22 0.81 4.23
C ALA A 48 5.74 0.66 4.20
N VAL A 49 6.34 0.85 5.38
CA VAL A 49 7.76 0.62 5.64
C VAL A 49 7.85 -0.61 6.53
N LEU A 50 8.47 -1.67 6.01
CA LEU A 50 8.66 -2.92 6.73
C LEU A 50 10.02 -2.92 7.43
N ARG A 51 10.09 -3.59 8.58
CA ARG A 51 11.32 -3.79 9.34
C ARG A 51 11.85 -5.21 9.16
N ASP A 52 13.16 -5.37 9.25
CA ASP A 52 13.83 -6.68 9.40
C ASP A 52 13.53 -7.66 8.26
N THR A 53 13.31 -7.14 7.05
CA THR A 53 13.01 -7.95 5.85
C THR A 53 13.81 -7.48 4.65
N GLU A 54 14.35 -8.44 3.90
CA GLU A 54 14.93 -8.22 2.58
C GLU A 54 13.85 -8.50 1.53
N GLY A 55 13.43 -7.47 0.81
CA GLY A 55 12.35 -7.58 -0.17
C GLY A 55 10.95 -7.66 0.45
N VAL A 56 9.95 -7.83 -0.42
CA VAL A 56 8.53 -7.82 -0.02
C VAL A 56 8.12 -9.22 0.47
N PRO A 57 7.73 -9.38 1.74
CA PRO A 57 7.29 -10.68 2.27
C PRO A 57 6.05 -11.22 1.54
N PRO A 58 5.89 -12.54 1.43
CA PRO A 58 4.72 -13.15 0.80
C PRO A 58 3.41 -12.80 1.52
N GLU A 59 3.44 -12.57 2.84
CA GLU A 59 2.30 -12.11 3.63
C GLU A 59 1.80 -10.76 3.13
N VAL A 60 2.72 -9.84 2.82
CA VAL A 60 2.38 -8.54 2.26
C VAL A 60 1.70 -8.70 0.91
N LEU A 61 2.28 -9.51 0.02
CA LEU A 61 1.69 -9.76 -1.30
C LEU A 61 0.30 -10.39 -1.20
N ARG A 62 0.10 -11.30 -0.25
CA ARG A 62 -1.21 -11.91 0.04
C ARG A 62 -2.22 -10.85 0.49
N GLU A 63 -1.87 -10.01 1.46
CA GLU A 63 -2.80 -8.99 1.97
C GLU A 63 -3.14 -7.94 0.90
N LEU A 64 -2.17 -7.56 0.06
CA LEU A 64 -2.41 -6.68 -1.08
C LEU A 64 -3.36 -7.34 -2.10
N ALA A 65 -3.15 -8.62 -2.42
CA ALA A 65 -4.01 -9.36 -3.34
C ALA A 65 -5.44 -9.52 -2.79
N LEU A 66 -5.60 -9.82 -1.50
CA LEU A 66 -6.91 -9.93 -0.84
C LEU A 66 -7.69 -8.60 -0.81
N ALA A 67 -6.97 -7.48 -0.84
CA ALA A 67 -7.54 -6.15 -0.89
C ALA A 67 -7.68 -5.60 -2.31
N ASP A 68 -7.34 -6.38 -3.35
CA ASP A 68 -7.35 -5.97 -4.76
C ASP A 68 -6.49 -4.71 -4.99
N LEU A 69 -5.27 -4.70 -4.43
CA LEU A 69 -4.29 -3.62 -4.55
C LEU A 69 -3.13 -4.01 -5.46
N THR A 70 -2.71 -3.07 -6.30
CA THR A 70 -1.56 -3.26 -7.21
C THR A 70 -0.29 -2.68 -6.61
N LEU A 71 0.70 -3.55 -6.38
CA LEU A 71 2.04 -3.14 -5.95
C LEU A 71 2.67 -2.20 -7.01
N GLN A 72 3.18 -1.06 -6.55
CA GLN A 72 3.90 -0.10 -7.39
C GLN A 72 5.41 -0.38 -7.33
N PRO A 73 6.13 -0.20 -8.44
CA PRO A 73 7.58 -0.35 -8.46
C PRO A 73 8.19 0.72 -7.56
N THR A 74 8.79 0.28 -6.45
CA THR A 74 9.45 1.16 -5.49
C THR A 74 10.92 0.75 -5.39
N PRO A 75 11.88 1.68 -5.50
CA PRO A 75 13.29 1.35 -5.31
C PRO A 75 13.52 0.85 -3.87
N ALA A 76 14.29 -0.24 -3.71
CA ALA A 76 14.64 -0.75 -2.40
C ALA A 76 15.51 0.26 -1.65
N GLN A 77 15.14 0.61 -0.41
CA GLN A 77 15.88 1.56 0.41
C GLN A 77 16.66 0.82 1.50
N ALA A 78 17.81 0.26 1.13
CA ALA A 78 18.78 -0.37 2.05
C ALA A 78 18.13 -1.21 3.17
N ASP A 79 18.16 -0.74 4.41
CA ASP A 79 17.73 -1.47 5.62
C ASP A 79 16.20 -1.51 5.83
N HIS A 80 15.44 -0.79 5.00
CA HIS A 80 13.98 -0.71 5.09
C HIS A 80 13.34 -1.03 3.75
N GLN A 81 12.43 -2.00 3.75
CA GLN A 81 11.65 -2.30 2.56
C GLN A 81 10.44 -1.36 2.49
N HIS A 82 10.44 -0.51 1.47
CA HIS A 82 9.29 0.33 1.13
C HIS A 82 8.32 -0.45 0.22
N VAL A 83 7.04 -0.38 0.56
CA VAL A 83 5.94 -1.02 -0.16
C VAL A 83 4.89 0.04 -0.46
N VAL A 84 4.71 0.33 -1.74
CA VAL A 84 3.65 1.22 -2.22
C VAL A 84 2.63 0.40 -3.01
N ALA A 85 1.35 0.55 -2.70
CA ALA A 85 0.29 -0.15 -3.43
C ALA A 85 -0.93 0.76 -3.70
N THR A 86 -1.62 0.54 -4.81
CA THR A 86 -2.74 1.42 -5.26
C THR A 86 -4.03 0.64 -5.57
N ALA A 87 -5.18 1.32 -5.42
CA ALA A 87 -6.53 0.83 -5.75
C ALA A 87 -7.20 1.61 -6.90
#